data_AF-A0A8H3XET6-F1
#
_entry.id   AF-A0A8H3XET6-F1
#
_cell.length_a   1.000
_cell.length_b   1.000
_cell.length_c   1.000
_cell.angle_alpha   90.00
_cell.angle_beta   90.00
_cell.angle_gamma   90.00
#
_symmetry.space_group_name_H-M   'P 1'
#
loop_
_entity.id
_entity.type
_entity.pdbx_description
1 polymer ?
#
loop_
_entity_poly.entity_id
_entity_poly.type
_entity_poly.pdbx_seq_one_letter_code
_entity_poly.pdbx_strand_id
1 'polypeptide(L)'
;MDDIPAQLGLNPDETKAYNSMNTRERFDFNALPDNNAKIIYIRTMVSRDRTWRERSVCLAMYHILLEYFTKTILALSALWSLLNIPFSSVTRTLIKN
;
A
#
# COMPACT_ATOMS: atom_id res chain seq x y z
N MET A 1 -29.17 1.57 21.17
CA MET A 1 -27.93 0.97 20.65
C MET A 1 -28.37 -0.05 19.63
N ASP A 2 -27.84 0.04 18.41
CA ASP A 2 -28.29 -0.81 17.29
C ASP A 2 -27.83 -2.26 17.54
N ASP A 3 -28.76 -3.19 17.82
CA ASP A 3 -28.52 -4.62 18.08
C ASP A 3 -28.04 -5.42 16.85
N ILE A 4 -27.83 -4.74 15.72
CA ILE A 4 -27.48 -5.33 14.43
C ILE A 4 -26.13 -6.09 14.45
N PRO A 5 -25.05 -5.63 15.12
CA PRO A 5 -23.77 -6.34 15.12
C PRO A 5 -23.85 -7.74 15.78
N ALA A 6 -24.66 -7.86 16.84
CA ALA A 6 -24.82 -9.10 17.59
C ALA A 6 -25.59 -10.16 16.79
N GLN A 7 -26.59 -9.76 15.99
CA GLN A 7 -27.30 -10.67 15.09
C GLN A 7 -26.46 -11.14 13.90
N LEU A 8 -25.47 -10.35 13.47
CA LEU A 8 -24.65 -10.66 12.29
C LEU A 8 -23.42 -11.53 12.60
N GLY A 9 -23.09 -11.72 13.88
CA GLY A 9 -21.94 -12.55 14.29
C GLY A 9 -20.61 -12.04 13.75
N LEU A 10 -20.43 -10.72 13.70
CA LEU A 10 -19.25 -10.08 13.12
C LEU A 10 -17.99 -10.36 13.94
N ASN A 11 -16.86 -10.54 13.27
CA ASN A 11 -15.56 -10.61 13.92
C ASN A 11 -15.10 -9.20 14.39
N PRO A 12 -13.99 -9.07 15.14
CA PRO A 12 -13.53 -7.77 15.64
C PRO A 12 -13.23 -6.73 14.55
N ASP A 13 -12.65 -7.15 13.42
CA ASP A 13 -12.30 -6.24 12.30
C ASP A 13 -13.55 -5.79 11.55
N GLU A 14 -14.50 -6.70 11.34
CA GLU A 14 -15.82 -6.43 10.75
C GLU A 14 -16.65 -5.49 11.65
N THR A 15 -16.61 -5.71 12.97
CA THR A 15 -17.26 -4.83 13.97
C THR A 15 -16.65 -3.44 13.94
N LYS A 16 -15.32 -3.34 13.83
CA LYS A 16 -14.63 -2.06 13.70
C LYS A 16 -15.02 -1.34 12.41
N ALA A 17 -15.07 -2.05 11.29
CA ALA A 17 -15.49 -1.50 10.00
C ALA A 17 -16.92 -0.95 10.07
N TYR A 18 -17.84 -1.70 10.68
CA TYR A 18 -19.22 -1.26 10.93
C TYR A 18 -19.29 0.01 11.77
N ASN A 19 -18.55 0.07 12.88
CA ASN A 19 -18.52 1.24 13.76
C ASN A 19 -17.87 2.47 13.10
N SER A 20 -17.00 2.26 12.12
CA SER A 20 -16.36 3.34 11.36
C SER A 20 -17.17 3.85 10.16
N MET A 21 -18.33 3.27 9.89
CA MET A 21 -19.17 3.69 8.75
C MET A 21 -19.61 5.14 8.89
N ASN A 22 -19.45 5.91 7.81
CA ASN A 22 -20.03 7.24 7.71
C ASN A 22 -21.54 7.15 7.44
N THR A 23 -22.24 8.30 7.48
CA THR A 23 -23.71 8.36 7.31
C THR A 23 -24.20 7.72 6.00
N ARG A 24 -23.45 7.88 4.91
CA ARG A 24 -23.81 7.29 3.60
C ARG A 24 -23.61 5.78 3.59
N GLU A 25 -22.49 5.30 4.10
CA GLU A 25 -22.21 3.86 4.21
C GLU A 25 -23.23 3.17 5.13
N ARG A 26 -23.68 3.85 6.19
CA ARG A 26 -24.73 3.37 7.09
C ARG A 26 -26.08 3.29 6.37
N PHE A 27 -26.41 4.28 5.53
CA PHE A 27 -27.62 4.29 4.72
C PHE A 27 -27.61 3.12 3.72
N ASP A 28 -26.52 2.96 2.96
CA ASP A 28 -26.35 1.89 1.98
C ASP A 28 -26.42 0.51 2.67
N PHE A 29 -25.79 0.36 3.82
CA PHE A 29 -25.82 -0.86 4.62
C PHE A 29 -27.25 -1.20 5.13
N ASN A 30 -28.00 -0.20 5.59
CA ASN A 30 -29.36 -0.39 6.08
C ASN A 30 -30.36 -0.69 4.95
N ALA A 31 -30.07 -0.26 3.72
CA ALA A 31 -30.87 -0.56 2.54
C ALA A 31 -30.70 -2.01 2.05
N LEU A 32 -29.74 -2.77 2.60
CA LEU A 32 -29.53 -4.16 2.21
C LEU A 32 -30.67 -5.08 2.72
N PRO A 33 -31.16 -5.99 1.85
CA PRO A 33 -32.40 -6.72 2.09
C PRO A 33 -32.29 -7.84 3.13
N ASP A 34 -31.09 -8.40 3.31
CA ASP A 34 -30.86 -9.55 4.20
C ASP A 34 -29.52 -9.47 4.94
N ASN A 35 -29.38 -10.31 5.96
CA ASN A 35 -28.19 -10.35 6.82
C ASN A 35 -26.94 -10.85 6.09
N ASN A 36 -27.08 -11.71 5.08
CA ASN A 36 -25.94 -12.20 4.30
C ASN A 36 -25.38 -11.09 3.41
N ALA A 37 -26.23 -10.29 2.77
CA ALA A 37 -25.84 -9.11 2.02
C ALA A 37 -25.10 -8.09 2.91
N LYS A 38 -25.59 -7.88 4.14
CA LYS A 38 -24.94 -7.04 5.16
C LYS A 38 -23.55 -7.55 5.54
N ILE A 39 -23.40 -8.85 5.77
CA ILE A 39 -22.11 -9.49 6.06
C ILE A 39 -21.14 -9.32 4.88
N ILE A 40 -21.60 -9.57 3.65
CA ILE A 40 -20.78 -9.41 2.43
C ILE A 40 -20.32 -7.97 2.27
N TYR A 41 -21.19 -7.00 2.52
CA TYR A 41 -20.86 -5.58 2.46
C TYR A 41 -19.72 -5.22 3.43
N ILE A 42 -19.84 -5.64 4.69
CA ILE A 42 -18.80 -5.38 5.71
C ILE A 42 -17.48 -6.09 5.34
N ARG A 43 -17.53 -7.35 4.92
CA ARG A 43 -16.33 -8.09 4.49
C ARG A 43 -15.62 -7.42 3.33
N THR A 44 -16.38 -6.90 2.37
CA THR A 44 -15.83 -6.17 1.22
C THR A 44 -15.14 -4.88 1.69
N MET A 45 -15.74 -4.17 2.64
CA MET A 45 -15.14 -2.97 3.24
C MET A 45 -13.82 -3.29 3.96
N VAL A 46 -13.79 -4.34 4.78
CA VAL A 46 -12.57 -4.81 5.48
C VAL A 46 -11.48 -5.22 4.47
N SER A 47 -11.85 -5.97 3.43
CA SER A 47 -10.92 -6.42 2.39
C SER A 47 -10.32 -5.24 1.62
N ARG A 48 -11.15 -4.25 1.27
CA ARG A 48 -10.72 -3.00 0.61
C ARG A 48 -9.74 -2.24 1.50
N ASP A 49 -10.03 -2.08 2.78
CA ASP A 49 -9.16 -1.40 3.74
C ASP A 49 -7.80 -2.10 3.87
N ARG A 50 -7.81 -3.43 3.97
CA ARG A 50 -6.59 -4.24 4.00
C ARG A 50 -5.76 -4.04 2.73
N THR A 51 -6.40 -4.13 1.57
CA THR A 51 -5.74 -3.93 0.27
C THR A 51 -5.15 -2.54 0.14
N TRP A 52 -5.85 -1.50 0.60
CA TRP A 52 -5.33 -0.13 0.62
C TRP A 52 -4.12 0.03 1.51
N ARG A 53 -4.11 -0.58 2.70
CA ARG A 53 -2.96 -0.56 3.60
C ARG A 53 -1.75 -1.29 3.02
N GLU A 54 -1.97 -2.44 2.40
CA GLU A 54 -0.89 -3.19 1.74
C GLU A 54 -0.29 -2.38 0.56
N ARG A 55 -1.15 -1.73 -0.24
CA ARG A 55 -0.71 -0.85 -1.32
C ARG A 55 0.03 0.38 -0.81
N SER A 56 -0.44 1.03 0.25
CA SER A 56 0.22 2.21 0.79
C SER A 56 1.60 1.87 1.37
N VAL A 57 1.74 0.72 2.03
CA VAL A 57 3.04 0.21 2.49
C VAL A 57 3.97 -0.06 1.31
N CYS A 58 3.47 -0.69 0.24
CA CYS A 58 4.26 -0.94 -0.97
C CYS A 58 4.74 0.35 -1.63
N LEU A 59 3.85 1.35 -1.77
CA LEU A 59 4.19 2.65 -2.33
C LEU A 59 5.21 3.41 -1.47
N ALA A 60 5.06 3.38 -0.15
CA ALA A 60 6.01 3.98 0.78
C ALA A 60 7.39 3.32 0.67
N MET A 61 7.43 1.98 0.61
CA MET A 61 8.68 1.23 0.43
C MET A 61 9.34 1.56 -0.91
N TYR A 62 8.57 1.66 -2.00
CA TYR A 62 9.08 2.04 -3.32
C TYR A 62 9.70 3.44 -3.30
N HIS A 63 9.04 4.41 -2.66
CA HIS A 63 9.58 5.77 -2.50
C HIS A 63 10.92 5.77 -1.76
N ILE A 64 11.02 5.05 -0.65
CA ILE A 64 12.27 4.94 0.13
C ILE A 64 13.38 4.33 -0.72
N LEU A 65 13.10 3.23 -1.43
CA LEU A 65 14.08 2.57 -2.29
C LEU A 65 14.58 3.49 -3.42
N LEU A 66 13.67 4.26 -4.04
CA LEU A 66 14.01 5.21 -5.10
C LEU A 66 14.92 6.33 -4.58
N GLU A 67 14.64 6.87 -3.39
CA GLU A 67 15.50 7.87 -2.76
C GLU A 67 16.91 7.33 -2.49
N TYR A 68 17.04 6.11 -1.99
CA TYR A 68 18.35 5.50 -1.80
C TYR A 68 19.08 5.29 -3.14
N PHE A 69 18.39 4.81 -4.16
CA PHE A 69 18.97 4.57 -5.48
C PHE A 69 19.47 5.86 -6.16
N THR A 70 18.70 6.95 -6.06
CA THR A 70 19.13 8.24 -6.62
C THR A 70 20.36 8.79 -5.89
N LYS A 71 20.42 8.66 -4.55
CA LYS A 71 21.58 9.08 -3.75
C LYS A 71 22.84 8.29 -4.09
N THR A 72 22.74 6.97 -4.31
CA THR A 72 23.90 6.14 -4.66
C THR A 72 24.43 6.48 -6.05
N ILE A 73 23.56 6.67 -7.04
CA ILE A 73 23.98 7.12 -8.38
C ILE A 73 24.70 8.46 -8.30
N LEU A 74 24.14 9.42 -7.54
CA LEU A 74 24.76 10.73 -7.38
C LEU A 74 26.14 10.62 -6.73
N ALA A 75 26.27 9.84 -5.65
CA ALA A 75 27.55 9.60 -4.99
C ALA A 75 28.59 8.94 -5.91
N LEU A 76 28.18 7.94 -6.70
CA LEU A 76 29.04 7.29 -7.68
C LEU A 76 29.48 8.27 -8.78
N SER A 77 28.59 9.13 -9.26
CA SER A 77 28.91 10.14 -10.28
C SER A 77 29.89 11.20 -9.76
N ALA A 78 29.73 11.61 -8.49
CA ALA A 78 30.65 12.55 -7.83
C ALA A 78 32.02 11.91 -7.61
N LEU A 79 32.07 10.67 -7.13
CA LEU A 79 33.30 9.92 -6.94
C LEU A 79 34.04 9.69 -8.27
N TRP A 80 33.30 9.38 -9.33
CA TRP A 80 33.86 9.27 -10.68
C TRP A 80 34.50 10.58 -11.16
N SER A 81 33.81 11.70 -10.93
CA SER A 81 34.30 13.04 -11.29
C SER A 81 35.56 13.44 -10.52
N LEU A 82 35.66 13.05 -9.25
CA LEU A 82 36.84 13.30 -8.40
C LEU A 82 38.05 12.44 -8.80
N LEU A 83 37.83 11.23 -9.29
CA LEU A 83 38.91 10.33 -9.71
C LEU A 83 39.51 10.68 -11.08
N ASN A 84 38.92 11.63 -11.82
CA ASN A 84 39.41 12.11 -13.12
C ASN A 84 39.69 10.97 -14.11
N ILE A 85 38.94 9.87 -14.02
CA ILE A 85 39.13 8.68 -14.85
C ILE A 85 38.45 8.95 -16.20
N PRO A 86 39.21 9.00 -17.32
CA PRO A 86 38.59 9.16 -18.62
C PRO A 86 37.81 7.89 -18.98
N PHE A 87 36.56 8.07 -19.41
CA PHE A 87 35.63 6.99 -19.81
C PHE A 87 36.23 6.02 -20.84
N SER A 88 37.19 6.50 -21.65
CA SER A 88 37.96 5.72 -22.62
C SER A 88 38.87 4.65 -22.04
N SER A 89 39.14 4.68 -20.73
CA SER A 89 40.02 3.69 -20.07
C SER A 89 39.26 2.44 -19.62
N VAL A 90 37.95 2.54 -19.34
CA VAL A 90 37.11 1.42 -18.89
C VAL A 90 36.58 0.59 -20.05
N THR A 91 36.26 1.22 -21.20
CA THR A 91 35.88 0.49 -22.41
C THR A 91 37.02 -0.35 -22.97
N ARG A 92 38.28 0.08 -22.78
CA ARG A 92 39.47 -0.64 -23.27
C ARG A 92 39.80 -1.90 -22.47
N THR A 93 39.38 -1.98 -21.19
CA THR A 93 39.55 -3.17 -20.34
C THR A 93 38.42 -4.18 -20.53
N LEU A 94 37.19 -3.75 -20.82
CA LEU A 94 36.06 -4.64 -21.07
C LEU A 94 36.08 -5.30 -22.47
N ILE A 95 36.76 -4.68 -23.45
CA ILE A 95 36.91 -5.23 -24.81
C ILE A 95 38.11 -6.20 -24.94
N LYS A 96 38.98 -6.28 -23.91
CA LYS A 96 40.20 -7.10 -23.92
C LYS A 96 40.08 -8.44 -23.16
N ASN A 97 38.91 -8.78 -22.65
CA ASN A 97 38.59 -10.12 -22.13
C ASN A 97 37.66 -10.85 -23.10
#